data_AF-A0A397W6P3-F1
#
_entry.id   AF-A0A397W6P3-F1
#
_cell.length_a   1.000
_cell.length_b   1.000
_cell.length_c   1.000
_cell.angle_alpha   90.00
_cell.angle_beta   90.00
_cell.angle_gamma   90.00
#
_symmetry.space_group_name_H-M   'P 1'
#
loop_
_entity.id
_entity.type
_entity.pdbx_description
1 polymer ?
#
loop_
_entity_poly.entity_id
_entity_poly.type
_entity_poly.pdbx_seq_one_letter_code
_entity_poly.pdbx_strand_id
1 'polypeptide(L)' 'QITLFVTPLLVILGWIIGQPMSLFFLPFETVCLFIAVLLSNYLVQVYGKSNWLEGALLIATYLIMALAFFFYPDT' A
#
# COMPACT_ATOMS: atom_id res chain seq x y z
N GLN A 1 -10.93 5.93 1.27
CA GLN A 1 -10.85 7.41 1.37
C GLN A 1 -9.44 7.92 1.09
N ILE A 2 -8.40 7.31 1.65
CA ILE A 2 -6.99 7.70 1.40
C ILE A 2 -6.68 7.76 -0.10
N THR A 3 -6.93 6.69 -0.86
CA THR A 3 -6.62 6.63 -2.30
C THR A 3 -7.45 7.58 -3.17
N LEU A 4 -8.75 7.73 -2.87
CA LEU A 4 -9.68 8.48 -3.73
C LEU A 4 -9.69 9.99 -3.44
N PHE A 5 -9.26 10.41 -2.26
CA PHE A 5 -9.35 11.80 -1.84
C PHE A 5 -7.99 12.35 -1.40
N VAL A 6 -7.31 11.67 -0.48
CA VAL A 6 -6.08 12.19 0.12
C VAL A 6 -4.94 12.25 -0.90
N THR A 7 -4.70 11.18 -1.65
CA THR A 7 -3.63 11.13 -2.67
C THR A 7 -3.76 12.22 -3.75
N PRO A 8 -4.92 12.39 -4.43
CA PRO A 8 -5.06 13.46 -5.43
C PRO A 8 -5.04 14.86 -4.82
N LEU A 9 -5.59 15.04 -3.61
CA LEU A 9 -5.56 16.33 -2.93
C LEU A 9 -4.13 16.76 -2.58
N LEU A 10 -3.28 15.84 -2.15
CA LEU A 10 -1.85 16.12 -1.88
C LEU A 10 -1.10 16.54 -3.14
N VAL A 11 -1.37 15.92 -4.29
CA VAL A 11 -0.79 16.31 -5.59
C VAL A 11 -1.18 17.74 -5.96
N ILE A 12 -2.47 18.08 -5.83
CA ILE A 12 -2.98 19.43 -6.11
C ILE A 12 -2.38 20.46 -5.15
N LEU A 13 -2.28 20.14 -3.86
CA LEU A 13 -1.62 21.02 -2.88
C LEU A 13 -0.12 21.19 -3.16
N GLY A 14 0.57 20.13 -3.58
CA GLY A 14 1.96 20.20 -4.04
C GLY A 14 2.14 21.20 -5.16
N TRP A 15 1.24 21.18 -6.16
CA TRP A 15 1.25 22.16 -7.25
C TRP A 15 1.01 23.59 -6.78
N ILE A 16 0.13 23.81 -5.78
CA ILE A 16 -0.12 25.14 -5.21
C ILE A 16 1.11 25.68 -4.45
N ILE A 17 1.84 24.81 -3.75
CA ILE A 17 3.02 25.17 -2.95
C ILE A 17 4.30 25.21 -3.82
N GLY A 18 4.21 24.89 -5.12
CA GLY A 18 5.35 24.84 -6.03
C GLY A 18 6.27 23.63 -5.81
N GLN A 19 5.79 22.61 -5.09
CA GLN A 19 6.48 21.33 -4.90
C GLN A 19 6.06 20.34 -5.99
N PRO A 20 7.01 19.72 -6.72
CA PRO A 20 6.71 18.75 -7.77
C PRO A 20 6.28 17.41 -7.16
N MET A 21 5.06 17.35 -6.63
CA MET A 21 4.44 16.11 -6.16
C MET A 21 3.72 15.43 -7.32
N SER A 22 4.03 14.17 -7.57
CA SER A 22 3.41 13.36 -8.63
C SER A 22 2.95 12.02 -8.07
N LEU A 23 2.07 11.33 -8.81
CA LEU A 23 1.64 9.95 -8.53
C LEU A 23 2.66 8.91 -9.01
N PHE A 24 3.91 9.31 -9.24
CA PHE A 24 4.97 8.41 -9.64
C PHE A 24 5.56 7.72 -8.41
N PHE A 25 5.05 6.52 -8.13
CA PHE A 25 5.62 5.63 -7.13
C PHE A 25 6.77 4.84 -7.74
N LEU A 26 7.76 4.45 -6.91
CA LEU A 26 8.81 3.57 -7.41
C LEU A 26 8.21 2.22 -7.86
N PRO A 27 8.84 1.52 -8.81
CA PRO A 27 8.34 0.22 -9.27
C PRO A 27 8.14 -0.77 -8.12
N PHE A 28 9.03 -0.74 -7.13
CA PHE A 28 8.93 -1.56 -5.92
C PHE A 28 7.68 -1.24 -5.10
N GLU A 29 7.44 0.03 -4.79
CA GLU A 29 6.24 0.48 -4.06
C GLU A 29 4.96 0.09 -4.78
N THR A 30 4.94 0.27 -6.11
CA THR A 30 3.78 -0.08 -6.95
C THR A 30 3.48 -1.57 -6.88
N VAL A 31 4.50 -2.43 -6.97
CA VAL A 31 4.34 -3.89 -6.88
C VAL A 31 3.89 -4.30 -5.48
N CYS A 32 4.48 -3.74 -4.42
CA CYS A 32 4.07 -4.01 -3.04
C CYS A 32 2.59 -3.61 -2.79
N LEU A 33 2.18 -2.42 -3.23
CA LEU A 33 0.79 -1.97 -3.14
C LEU A 33 -0.15 -2.89 -3.92
N PHE A 34 0.25 -3.32 -5.12
CA PHE A 34 -0.55 -4.23 -5.93
C PHE A 34 -0.75 -5.59 -5.24
N ILE A 35 0.33 -6.18 -4.70
CA ILE A 35 0.26 -7.44 -3.94
C ILE A 35 -0.61 -7.29 -2.69
N ALA A 36 -0.48 -6.18 -1.94
CA ALA A 36 -1.27 -5.92 -0.75
C ALA A 36 -2.78 -5.83 -1.06
N VAL A 37 -3.15 -5.12 -2.14
CA VAL A 37 -4.55 -5.01 -2.58
C VAL A 37 -5.09 -6.34 -3.08
N LEU A 38 -4.31 -7.11 -3.84
CA LEU A 38 -4.71 -8.44 -4.31
C LEU A 38 -4.93 -9.40 -3.15
N LEU A 39 -3.97 -9.50 -2.21
CA LEU A 39 -4.04 -10.42 -1.08
C LEU A 39 -5.21 -10.06 -0.15
N SER A 40 -5.38 -8.77 0.17
CA SER A 40 -6.48 -8.33 1.03
C SER A 40 -7.85 -8.58 0.39
N ASN A 41 -8.03 -8.31 -0.90
CA ASN A 41 -9.28 -8.62 -1.60
C ASN A 41 -9.53 -10.12 -1.68
N TYR A 42 -8.50 -10.92 -1.95
CA TYR A 42 -8.62 -12.37 -2.03
C TYR A 42 -9.06 -12.97 -0.69
N LEU A 43 -8.40 -12.59 0.41
CA LEU A 43 -8.73 -13.09 1.75
C LEU A 43 -10.15 -12.68 2.18
N VAL A 44 -10.57 -11.46 1.88
CA VAL A 44 -11.92 -10.98 2.21
C VAL A 44 -13.00 -11.69 1.40
N GLN A 45 -12.76 -11.98 0.11
CA GLN A 45 -13.76 -12.58 -0.78
C GLN A 45 -13.88 -14.10 -0.64
N VAL A 46 -12.76 -14.80 -0.41
CA VAL A 46 -12.72 -16.28 -0.40
C VAL A 46 -13.28 -16.86 0.89
N TYR A 47 -12.99 -16.25 2.04
CA TYR A 47 -13.27 -16.88 3.32
C TYR A 47 -14.62 -16.48 3.92
N GLY A 48 -15.17 -15.31 3.60
CA GLY A 48 -16.52 -14.84 3.99
C GLY A 48 -16.81 -14.80 5.52
N LYS A 49 -15.94 -15.39 6.33
CA LYS A 49 -15.94 -15.53 7.78
C LYS A 49 -14.52 -15.31 8.25
N SER A 50 -14.26 -14.15 8.86
CA SER A 50 -12.94 -13.81 9.37
C SER A 50 -12.53 -14.74 10.50
N ASN A 51 -11.45 -15.48 10.30
CA ASN A 51 -10.81 -16.28 11.34
C ASN A 51 -9.60 -15.54 11.95
N TRP A 52 -9.26 -15.83 13.20
CA TRP A 52 -8.07 -15.25 13.85
C TRP A 52 -6.78 -15.57 13.09
N LEU A 53 -6.71 -16.75 12.46
CA LEU A 53 -5.58 -17.17 11.63
C LEU A 53 -5.41 -16.30 10.37
N GLU A 54 -6.51 -15.84 9.76
CA GLU A 54 -6.46 -14.96 8.58
C GLU A 54 -5.94 -13.56 8.97
N GLY A 55 -6.36 -13.07 10.14
CA GLY A 55 -5.81 -11.86 10.73
C GLY A 55 -4.30 -11.99 10.98
N ALA A 56 -3.86 -13.12 11.53
CA ALA A 56 -2.44 -13.39 11.74
C ALA A 56 -1.65 -13.44 10.42
N LEU A 57 -2.23 -13.98 9.34
CA LEU A 57 -1.61 -14.01 8.01
C LEU A 57 -1.48 -12.59 7.41
N LEU A 58 -2.48 -11.73 7.58
CA LEU A 58 -2.41 -10.32 7.17
C LEU A 58 -1.31 -9.56 7.93
N ILE A 59 -1.17 -9.79 9.23
CA ILE A 59 -0.11 -9.17 10.04
C ILE A 59 1.26 -9.69 9.61
N ALA A 60 1.40 -11.00 9.38
CA ALA A 60 2.67 -11.59 8.92
C ALA A 60 3.10 -11.04 7.56
N THR A 61 2.17 -10.93 6.61
CA THR A 61 2.47 -10.35 5.28
C THR A 61 2.82 -8.86 5.37
N TYR A 62 2.18 -8.11 6.25
CA TYR A 62 2.59 -6.73 6.54
C TYR A 62 4.01 -6.63 7.09
N LEU A 63 4.40 -7.50 8.04
CA LEU A 63 5.77 -7.54 8.57
C LEU A 63 6.81 -7.88 7.50
N ILE A 64 6.51 -8.83 6.61
CA ILE A 64 7.40 -9.18 5.50
C ILE A 64 7.60 -7.98 4.57
N MET A 65 6.52 -7.27 4.21
CA MET A 65 6.61 -6.06 3.40
C MET A 65 7.41 -4.96 4.12
N ALA A 66 7.19 -4.74 5.42
CA ALA A 66 7.93 -3.76 6.20
C ALA A 66 9.44 -4.05 6.25
N LEU A 67 9.82 -5.33 6.42
CA LEU A 67 11.23 -5.74 6.33
C LEU A 67 11.79 -5.54 4.92
N ALA A 68 11.02 -5.85 3.88
CA ALA A 68 11.44 -5.62 2.50
C ALA A 68 11.71 -4.13 2.21
N PHE A 69 10.88 -3.23 2.75
CA PHE A 69 11.10 -1.79 2.70
C PHE A 69 12.31 -1.34 3.54
N PHE A 70 12.57 -1.94 4.70
CA PHE A 70 13.72 -1.60 5.53
C PHE A 70 15.06 -1.90 4.86
N PHE A 71 15.13 -2.97 4.07
CA PHE A 71 16.33 -3.35 3.30
C PHE A 71 16.36 -2.76 1.89
N TYR A 72 15.32 -2.03 1.48
CA TYR A 72 15.28 -1.41 0.16
C TYR A 72 16.30 -0.27 0.12
N PRO A 73 17.34 -0.33 -0.74
CA PRO A 73 18.34 0.73 -0.80
C PRO A 73 17.73 1.98 -1.41
N ASP A 74 17.86 3.10 -0.70
CA ASP A 74 17.53 4.44 -1.19
C ASP A 74 18.51 4.82 -2.32
N THR A 75 18.23 4.41 -3.56
CA THR A 75 18.95 4.89 -4.75
C THR A 75 18.41 6.23 -5.22
#